data_AF-A0A522AV13-F1
#
_entry.id   AF-A0A522AV13-F1
#
_cell.length_a   1.000
_cell.length_b   1.000
_cell.length_c   1.000
_cell.angle_alpha   90.00
_cell.angle_beta   90.00
_cell.angle_gamma   90.00
#
_symmetry.space_group_name_H-M   'P 1'
#
loop_
_entity.id
_entity.type
_entity.pdbx_description
1 polymer ?
#
loop_
_entity_poly.entity_id
_entity_poly.type
_entity_poly.pdbx_seq_one_letter_code
_entity_poly.pdbx_strand_id
1 'polypeptide(L)'
;MTTETATSGAEPAMRLTDLTDCGGCAAKLGADLLADALRGLGAHAAPPELLAGLNPPDDAAAYLVSPDLAIIGTLDFFPPLVDDPHLFGEIAAANALSDVFA
;
A
#
# COMPACT_ATOMS: atom_id res chain seq x y z
N MET A 1 44.03 -32.89 -21.08
CA MET A 1 43.06 -32.85 -19.98
C MET A 1 42.33 -31.52 -20.09
N THR A 2 41.29 -31.51 -20.91
CA THR A 2 40.43 -30.35 -21.16
C THR A 2 39.39 -30.28 -20.06
N THR A 3 39.47 -29.31 -19.17
CA THR A 3 38.40 -29.00 -18.23
C THR A 3 37.41 -28.07 -18.93
N GLU A 4 36.28 -28.64 -19.34
CA GLU A 4 35.13 -27.92 -19.87
C GLU A 4 34.23 -27.54 -18.71
N THR A 5 34.15 -26.24 -18.42
CA THR A 5 33.25 -25.66 -17.43
C THR A 5 31.86 -25.59 -18.05
N ALA A 6 30.97 -26.53 -17.71
CA ALA A 6 29.57 -26.42 -18.07
C ALA A 6 28.88 -25.41 -17.14
N THR A 7 28.56 -24.25 -17.70
CA THR A 7 27.66 -23.24 -17.15
C THR A 7 26.29 -23.85 -16.85
N SER A 8 25.94 -23.92 -15.57
CA SER A 8 24.55 -24.08 -15.15
C SER A 8 23.78 -22.84 -15.62
N GLY A 9 22.95 -23.01 -16.66
CA GLY A 9 22.04 -21.97 -17.13
C GLY A 9 20.98 -21.73 -16.06
N ALA A 10 21.10 -20.61 -15.33
CA ALA A 10 20.01 -20.14 -14.50
C ALA A 10 18.88 -19.66 -15.43
N GLU A 11 17.70 -20.27 -15.30
CA GLU A 11 16.46 -19.70 -15.85
C GLU A 11 16.38 -18.22 -15.45
N PRO A 12 16.03 -17.30 -16.37
CA PRO A 12 15.98 -15.89 -16.04
C PRO A 12 14.99 -15.68 -14.88
N ALA A 13 15.50 -15.13 -13.77
CA ALA A 13 14.66 -14.81 -12.63
C ALA A 13 13.52 -13.90 -13.08
N MET A 14 12.28 -14.30 -12.80
CA MET A 14 11.08 -13.52 -13.11
C MET A 14 11.25 -12.10 -12.57
N ARG A 15 11.09 -11.10 -13.43
CA ARG A 15 11.13 -9.69 -13.04
C ARG A 15 9.79 -9.32 -12.42
N LEU A 16 9.78 -8.75 -11.22
CA LEU A 16 8.54 -8.40 -10.55
C LEU A 16 7.73 -7.35 -11.32
N THR A 17 8.40 -6.46 -12.05
CA THR A 17 7.73 -5.45 -12.88
C THR A 17 7.01 -6.05 -14.09
N ASP A 18 7.33 -7.28 -14.50
CA ASP A 18 6.56 -7.99 -15.53
C ASP A 18 5.16 -8.41 -15.03
N LEU A 19 4.90 -8.33 -13.71
CA LEU A 19 3.60 -8.60 -13.08
C LEU A 19 2.73 -7.34 -12.90
N THR A 20 3.19 -6.19 -13.41
CA THR A 20 2.54 -4.90 -13.21
C THR A 20 2.01 -4.35 -14.54
N ASP A 21 0.69 -4.28 -14.69
CA ASP A 21 0.05 -3.63 -15.85
C ASP A 21 0.02 -2.09 -15.74
N CYS A 22 -0.01 -1.58 -14.51
CA CYS A 22 -0.02 -0.14 -14.21
C CYS A 22 0.76 0.16 -12.92
N GLY A 23 1.74 1.07 -12.99
CA GLY A 23 2.57 1.50 -11.86
C GLY A 23 2.32 2.95 -11.44
N GLY A 24 2.66 3.29 -10.20
CA GLY A 24 2.59 4.66 -9.67
C GLY A 24 1.16 5.21 -9.54
N CYS A 25 0.96 6.50 -9.81
CA CYS A 25 -0.36 7.15 -9.71
C CYS A 25 -1.42 6.51 -10.62
N ALA A 26 -1.02 5.81 -11.69
CA ALA A 26 -1.94 5.11 -12.58
C ALA A 26 -2.58 3.86 -11.93
N ALA A 27 -2.08 3.41 -10.78
CA ALA A 27 -2.65 2.31 -10.01
C ALA A 27 -3.73 2.75 -9.01
N LYS A 28 -3.86 4.06 -8.72
CA LYS A 28 -4.84 4.60 -7.76
C LYS A 28 -6.12 5.06 -8.47
N LEU A 29 -7.27 4.85 -7.83
CA LEU A 29 -8.52 5.46 -8.28
C LEU A 29 -8.49 6.96 -8.02
N GLY A 30 -9.05 7.75 -8.94
CA GLY A 30 -9.25 9.19 -8.71
C GLY A 30 -10.19 9.44 -7.53
N ALA A 31 -10.00 10.57 -6.83
CA ALA A 31 -10.72 10.89 -5.60
C ALA A 31 -12.25 10.86 -5.75
N ASP A 32 -12.79 11.45 -6.83
CA ASP A 32 -14.24 11.47 -7.08
C ASP A 32 -14.80 10.06 -7.28
N LEU A 33 -14.10 9.23 -8.06
CA LEU A 33 -14.50 7.86 -8.34
C LEU A 33 -14.44 6.99 -7.08
N LEU A 34 -13.43 7.19 -6.23
CA LEU A 34 -13.33 6.51 -4.94
C LEU A 34 -14.47 6.94 -4.00
N ALA A 35 -14.75 8.24 -3.90
CA ALA A 35 -15.85 8.75 -3.09
C ALA A 35 -17.21 8.17 -3.52
N ASP A 36 -17.43 8.05 -4.83
CA ASP A 36 -18.62 7.41 -5.39
C ASP A 36 -18.69 5.92 -5.05
N ALA A 37 -17.58 5.19 -5.19
CA ALA A 37 -17.50 3.76 -4.87
C ALA A 37 -17.79 3.47 -3.38
N LEU A 38 -17.39 4.38 -2.48
CA LEU A 38 -17.54 4.21 -1.03
C LEU A 38 -18.88 4.72 -0.47
N ARG A 39 -19.70 5.42 -1.28
CA ARG A 39 -20.92 6.13 -0.82
C ARG A 39 -21.90 5.25 -0.03
N GLY A 40 -21.96 3.94 -0.29
CA GLY A 40 -22.86 2.99 0.37
C GLY A 40 -22.33 2.36 1.66
N LEU A 41 -21.07 2.61 2.05
CA LEU A 41 -20.41 1.91 3.16
C LEU A 41 -20.61 2.57 4.54
N GLY A 42 -21.43 3.62 4.62
CA GLY A 42 -21.84 4.19 5.92
C GLY A 42 -20.83 5.15 6.56
N ALA A 43 -19.88 5.70 5.80
CA ALA A 43 -18.88 6.65 6.31
C ALA A 43 -19.45 7.95 6.93
N HIS A 44 -20.75 8.20 6.78
CA HIS A 44 -21.44 9.40 7.27
C HIS A 44 -21.84 9.30 8.75
N ALA A 45 -21.93 8.09 9.32
CA ALA A 45 -22.31 7.87 10.71
C ALA A 45 -21.09 7.42 11.54
N ALA A 46 -20.06 8.26 11.57
CA ALA A 46 -18.88 8.01 12.40
C ALA A 46 -19.27 8.03 13.89
N PRO A 47 -18.86 7.01 14.67
CA PRO A 47 -19.07 7.02 16.11
C PRO A 47 -18.18 8.09 16.77
N PRO A 48 -18.53 8.58 17.97
CA PRO A 48 -17.75 9.63 18.65
C PRO A 48 -16.31 9.20 19.00
N GLU A 49 -16.05 7.90 19.04
CA GLU A 49 -14.73 7.33 19.24
C GLU A 49 -13.82 7.49 18.00
N LEU A 50 -14.38 7.71 16.80
CA LEU A 50 -13.59 8.01 15.61
C LEU A 50 -13.18 9.49 15.64
N LEU A 51 -11.92 9.74 15.98
CA LEU A 51 -11.36 11.08 16.13
C LEU A 51 -11.02 11.72 14.79
N ALA A 52 -10.59 10.92 13.80
CA ALA A 52 -10.25 11.36 12.44
C ALA A 52 -10.37 10.22 11.41
N GLY A 53 -10.49 10.55 10.12
CA GLY A 53 -10.29 9.61 9.00
C GLY A 53 -11.40 9.53 7.95
N LEU A 54 -12.69 9.59 8.33
CA LEU A 54 -13.80 9.35 7.39
C LEU A 54 -14.46 10.62 6.86
N ASN A 55 -14.66 11.63 7.71
CA ASN A 55 -15.32 12.86 7.32
C ASN A 55 -14.78 14.08 8.12
N PRO A 56 -13.92 14.92 7.52
CA PRO A 56 -13.38 14.76 6.17
C PRO A 56 -12.49 13.50 6.04
N PRO A 57 -12.32 12.95 4.82
CA PRO A 57 -11.31 11.93 4.56
C PRO A 57 -9.91 12.43 4.92
N ASP A 58 -9.09 11.54 5.46
CA ASP A 58 -7.71 11.82 5.89
C ASP A 58 -6.78 10.65 5.55
N ASP A 59 -5.47 10.81 5.75
CA ASP A 59 -4.46 9.80 5.40
C ASP A 59 -4.53 8.55 6.30
N ALA A 60 -5.04 8.68 7.53
CA ALA A 60 -5.25 7.58 8.46
C ALA A 60 -6.52 7.76 9.31
N ALA A 61 -7.03 6.66 9.85
CA ALA A 61 -8.09 6.69 10.86
C ALA A 61 -7.48 6.72 12.27
N ALA A 62 -7.96 7.64 13.11
CA ALA A 62 -7.64 7.67 14.54
C ALA A 62 -8.88 7.28 15.35
N TYR A 63 -8.80 6.17 16.09
CA TYR A 63 -9.93 5.61 16.84
C TYR A 63 -9.61 5.46 18.33
N LEU A 64 -10.41 6.08 19.20
CA LEU A 64 -10.27 6.02 20.65
C LEU A 64 -10.71 4.65 21.19
N VAL A 65 -9.81 3.94 21.87
CA VAL A 65 -10.09 2.62 22.48
C VAL A 65 -10.15 2.67 24.01
N SER A 66 -9.65 3.74 24.62
CA SER A 66 -9.81 4.07 26.03
C SER A 66 -9.63 5.58 26.24
N PRO A 67 -9.96 6.16 27.41
CA PRO A 67 -9.94 7.61 27.62
C PRO A 67 -8.64 8.33 27.21
N ASP A 68 -7.49 7.64 27.31
CA ASP A 68 -6.16 8.21 27.04
C ASP A 68 -5.40 7.44 25.94
N LEU A 69 -6.09 6.58 25.17
CA LEU A 69 -5.46 5.75 24.13
C LEU A 69 -6.29 5.69 22.85
N ALA A 70 -5.65 6.07 21.74
CA ALA A 70 -6.18 5.90 20.39
C ALA A 70 -5.28 4.97 19.56
N ILE A 71 -5.90 4.25 18.62
CA ILE A 71 -5.23 3.48 17.59
C ILE A 71 -5.22 4.32 16.31
N ILE A 72 -4.06 4.43 15.68
CA ILE A 72 -3.93 4.95 14.32
C ILE A 72 -3.89 3.75 13.38
N GLY A 73 -4.77 3.73 12.38
CA GLY A 73 -4.86 2.69 11.37
C GLY A 73 -4.87 3.27 9.98
N THR A 74 -3.96 2.78 9.13
CA THR A 74 -3.89 3.05 7.69
C THR A 74 -3.58 1.75 6.94
N LEU A 75 -3.86 1.72 5.65
CA LEU A 75 -3.57 0.61 4.74
C LEU A 75 -3.24 1.17 3.36
N ASP A 76 -2.03 0.91 2.86
CA ASP A 76 -1.66 1.16 1.46
C ASP A 76 -1.03 -0.09 0.84
N PHE A 77 -1.27 -0.27 -0.45
CA PHE A 77 -0.68 -1.32 -1.27
C PHE A 77 -0.63 -0.86 -2.73
N PHE A 78 0.39 -1.32 -3.46
CA PHE A 78 0.53 -1.03 -4.87
C PHE A 78 1.31 -2.13 -5.58
N PRO A 79 1.15 -2.27 -6.91
CA PRO A 79 1.90 -3.25 -7.70
C PRO A 79 3.43 -3.03 -7.63
N PRO A 80 4.25 -4.05 -7.90
CA PRO A 80 5.70 -3.92 -7.93
C PRO A 80 6.20 -2.79 -8.83
N LEU A 81 7.04 -1.91 -8.26
CA LEU A 81 7.69 -0.78 -8.96
C LEU A 81 9.12 -1.08 -9.39
N VAL A 82 9.77 -2.04 -8.73
CA VAL A 82 11.16 -2.44 -8.95
C VAL A 82 11.26 -3.97 -8.97
N ASP A 83 12.27 -4.51 -9.65
CA ASP A 83 12.44 -5.95 -9.82
C ASP A 83 13.05 -6.65 -8.59
N ASP A 84 13.73 -5.89 -7.72
CA ASP A 84 14.27 -6.42 -6.48
C ASP A 84 13.15 -6.54 -5.42
N PRO A 85 12.83 -7.75 -4.93
CA PRO A 85 11.74 -7.98 -3.97
C PRO A 85 12.00 -7.33 -2.61
N HIS A 86 13.26 -7.27 -2.16
CA HIS A 86 13.61 -6.70 -0.87
C HIS A 86 13.42 -5.18 -0.92
N LEU A 87 13.96 -4.54 -1.96
CA LEU A 87 13.82 -3.10 -2.17
C LEU A 87 12.35 -2.71 -2.37
N PHE A 88 11.58 -3.50 -3.12
CA PHE A 88 10.15 -3.25 -3.26
C PHE A 88 9.43 -3.32 -1.90
N GLY A 89 9.75 -4.32 -1.07
CA GLY A 89 9.22 -4.44 0.28
C GLY A 89 9.55 -3.23 1.17
N GLU A 90 10.78 -2.73 1.11
CA GLU A 90 11.20 -1.53 1.84
C GLU A 90 10.44 -0.27 1.38
N ILE A 91 10.27 -0.08 0.07
CA ILE A 91 9.49 1.03 -0.49
C ILE A 91 8.02 0.94 -0.08
N ALA A 92 7.41 -0.25 -0.17
CA ALA A 92 6.02 -0.49 0.21
C ALA A 92 5.79 -0.24 1.71
N ALA A 93 6.69 -0.72 2.57
CA ALA A 93 6.61 -0.49 4.00
C ALA A 93 6.76 1.00 4.35
N ALA A 94 7.71 1.71 3.72
CA ALA A 94 7.91 3.13 3.95
C ALA A 94 6.68 3.96 3.54
N ASN A 95 6.06 3.64 2.41
CA ASN A 95 4.84 4.29 1.95
C ASN A 95 3.65 3.98 2.88
N ALA A 96 3.43 2.72 3.26
CA ALA A 96 2.33 2.38 4.17
C ALA A 96 2.48 3.02 5.57
N LEU A 97 3.73 3.25 6.01
CA LEU A 97 4.00 3.93 7.28
C LEU A 97 3.89 5.45 7.18
N SER A 98 3.98 6.06 5.99
CA SER A 98 4.02 7.53 5.88
C SER A 98 2.75 8.19 6.40
N ASP A 99 1.60 7.55 6.23
CA ASP A 99 0.31 8.10 6.66
C ASP A 99 0.19 8.20 8.19
N VAL A 100 0.99 7.43 8.94
CA VAL A 100 1.05 7.54 10.42
C VAL A 100 1.83 8.79 10.84
N PHE A 101 2.73 9.30 10.00
CA PHE A 101 3.63 10.41 10.31
C PHE A 101 3.26 11.74 9.63
N ALA A 102 2.25 11.75 8.76
CA ALA A 102 1.85 12.88 7.93
C ALA A 102 1.33 14.09 8.74
#